data_AF-A0A958UAQ2-F1
#
_entry.id   AF-A0A958UAQ2-F1
#
_cell.length_a   1.000
_cell.length_b   1.000
_cell.length_c   1.000
_cell.angle_alpha   90.00
_cell.angle_beta   90.00
_cell.angle_gamma   90.00
#
_symmetry.space_group_name_H-M   'P 1'
#
loop_
_entity.id
_entity.type
_entity.pdbx_description
1 polymer ?
#
loop_
_entity_poly.entity_id
_entity_poly.type
_entity_poly.pdbx_seq_one_letter_code
_entity_poly.pdbx_strand_id
1 'polypeptide(L)' 'MIANNIFRAIGDFFTNILFIPYDAFRSMDGWWISNAVNVVLVIIGFIALFYWLGQLSKFKRTGDLS' A
#
# COMPACT_ATOMS: atom_id res chain seq x y z
N MET A 1 21.47 -22.89 12.13
CA MET A 1 20.13 -22.56 11.57
C MET A 1 19.56 -21.28 12.20
N ILE A 2 20.29 -20.15 12.15
CA ILE A 2 19.82 -18.86 12.72
C ILE A 2 18.90 -18.12 11.73
N ALA A 3 19.21 -18.20 10.42
CA ALA A 3 18.46 -17.51 9.38
C ALA A 3 16.97 -17.89 9.39
N ASN A 4 16.67 -19.20 9.47
CA ASN A 4 15.29 -19.68 9.56
C ASN A 4 14.54 -19.17 10.79
N ASN A 5 15.23 -18.91 11.92
CA ASN A 5 14.60 -18.36 13.11
C ASN A 5 14.32 -16.87 12.97
N ILE A 6 15.21 -16.11 12.34
CA ILE A 6 14.97 -14.67 12.06
C ILE A 6 13.80 -14.52 11.09
N PHE A 7 13.75 -15.29 10.00
CA PHE A 7 12.63 -15.24 9.06
C PHE A 7 11.30 -15.70 9.67
N ARG A 8 11.31 -16.70 10.56
CA ARG A 8 10.12 -17.10 11.32
C ARG A 8 9.63 -16.00 12.27
N ALA A 9 10.55 -15.39 13.03
CA ALA A 9 10.20 -14.31 13.94
C ALA A 9 9.64 -13.08 13.21
N ILE A 10 10.21 -12.75 12.05
CA ILE A 10 9.66 -11.70 11.18
C ILE A 10 8.26 -12.12 10.70
N GLY A 11 8.10 -13.33 10.17
CA GLY A 11 6.79 -13.84 9.74
C GLY A 11 5.73 -13.71 10.84
N ASP A 12 6.04 -14.21 12.04
CA ASP A 12 5.14 -14.16 13.20
C ASP A 12 4.81 -12.73 13.63
N PHE A 13 5.76 -11.80 13.54
CA PHE A 13 5.51 -10.39 13.81
C PHE A 13 4.52 -9.80 12.82
N PHE A 14 4.68 -10.05 11.52
CA PHE A 14 3.77 -9.50 10.51
C PHE A 14 2.38 -10.14 10.60
N THR A 15 2.28 -11.46 10.77
CA THR A 15 0.99 -12.16 10.81
C THR A 15 0.24 -12.00 12.13
N ASN A 16 0.93 -12.14 13.26
CA ASN A 16 0.27 -12.23 14.56
C ASN A 16 0.33 -10.94 15.38
N ILE A 17 1.09 -9.91 14.95
CA ILE A 17 1.19 -8.63 15.67
C ILE A 17 0.78 -7.48 14.76
N LEU A 18 1.51 -7.26 13.65
CA LEU A 18 1.31 -6.08 12.80
C LEU A 18 -0.05 -6.11 12.08
N PHE A 19 -0.49 -7.28 11.62
CA PHE A 19 -1.72 -7.41 10.82
C PHE A 19 -2.97 -7.80 11.62
N ILE A 20 -2.92 -7.88 12.95
CA ILE A 20 -4.13 -8.06 13.80
C ILE A 20 -5.26 -7.08 13.41
N PRO A 21 -5.03 -5.76 13.32
CA PRO A 21 -6.12 -4.84 12.97
C PRO A 21 -6.65 -5.08 11.55
N TYR A 22 -5.79 -5.47 10.61
CA TYR A 22 -6.20 -5.82 9.25
C TYR A 22 -7.07 -7.09 9.23
N ASP A 23 -6.72 -8.10 10.02
CA ASP A 23 -7.52 -9.31 10.20
C ASP A 23 -8.89 -9.02 10.83
N ALA A 24 -8.97 -8.05 11.74
CA ALA A 24 -10.24 -7.59 12.28
C ALA A 24 -11.13 -7.01 11.16
N PHE A 25 -10.61 -6.06 10.37
CA PHE A 25 -11.38 -5.44 9.27
C PHE A 25 -11.84 -6.45 8.22
N ARG A 26 -10.97 -7.39 7.80
CA ARG A 26 -11.35 -8.39 6.78
C ARG A 26 -12.43 -9.37 7.27
N SER A 27 -12.52 -9.56 8.58
CA SER A 27 -13.48 -10.50 9.21
C SER A 27 -14.87 -9.90 9.40
N MET A 28 -15.02 -8.58 9.24
CA MET A 28 -16.31 -7.90 9.34
C MET A 28 -17.16 -8.18 8.10
N ASP A 29 -18.46 -8.34 8.31
CA ASP A 29 -19.43 -8.48 7.22
C ASP A 29 -19.64 -7.15 6.49
N GLY A 30 -19.70 -7.24 5.17
CA GLY A 30 -20.00 -6.11 4.29
C GLY A 30 -18.82 -5.69 3.42
N TRP A 31 -19.05 -5.70 2.10
CA TRP A 31 -18.02 -5.51 1.08
C TRP A 31 -17.15 -4.26 1.29
N TRP A 32 -17.74 -3.14 1.70
CA TRP A 32 -17.02 -1.88 1.91
C TRP A 32 -16.07 -1.92 3.11
N ILE A 33 -16.50 -2.52 4.22
CA ILE A 33 -15.71 -2.57 5.46
C ILE A 33 -14.58 -3.58 5.32
N SER A 34 -14.87 -4.77 4.76
CA SER A 34 -13.84 -5.79 4.53
C SER A 34 -12.75 -5.34 3.55
N ASN A 35 -13.04 -4.37 2.66
CA ASN A 35 -12.10 -3.84 1.67
C ASN A 35 -11.58 -2.43 1.97
N ALA A 36 -11.86 -1.85 3.14
CA ALA A 36 -11.50 -0.46 3.46
C ALA A 36 -10.00 -0.17 3.26
N VAL A 37 -9.12 -1.09 3.69
CA VAL A 37 -7.67 -0.95 3.53
C VAL A 37 -7.24 -1.00 2.06
N ASN A 38 -7.82 -1.91 1.26
CA ASN A 38 -7.54 -2.00 -0.18
C ASN A 38 -7.96 -0.72 -0.90
N VAL A 39 -9.14 -0.18 -0.57
CA VAL A 39 -9.64 1.08 -1.13
C VAL A 39 -8.70 2.24 -0.82
N VAL A 40 -8.25 2.37 0.43
CA VAL A 40 -7.29 3.42 0.82
C VAL A 40 -5.98 3.31 0.06
N LEU A 41 -5.41 2.10 -0.07
CA LEU A 41 -4.17 1.87 -0.80
C LEU A 41 -4.30 2.25 -2.29
N VAL A 42 -5.41 1.86 -2.92
CA VAL A 42 -5.69 2.18 -4.32
C VAL A 42 -5.83 3.70 -4.52
N ILE A 43 -6.53 4.40 -3.62
CA ILE A 43 -6.66 5.86 -3.67
C ILE A 43 -5.29 6.55 -3.57
N ILE A 44 -4.45 6.13 -2.61
CA ILE A 44 -3.09 6.67 -2.46
C ILE A 44 -2.28 6.42 -3.74
N GLY A 45 -2.36 5.21 -4.30
CA GLY A 45 -1.72 4.86 -5.56
C GLY A 45 -2.15 5.77 -6.71
N PHE A 46 -3.45 6.05 -6.85
CA PHE A 46 -3.95 6.98 -7.87
C PHE A 46 -3.50 8.41 -7.64
N ILE A 47 -3.51 8.92 -6.40
CA ILE A 47 -3.00 10.26 -6.08
C ILE A 47 -1.53 10.38 -6.49
N ALA A 48 -0.70 9.39 -6.13
CA ALA A 48 0.71 9.36 -6.50
C ALA A 48 0.89 9.28 -8.03
N LEU A 49 0.09 8.45 -8.72
CA LEU A 49 0.09 8.34 -10.17
C LEU A 49 -0.24 9.67 -10.84
N PHE A 50 -1.34 10.33 -10.45
CA PHE A 50 -1.75 11.62 -11.02
C PHE A 50 -0.74 12.73 -10.73
N TYR A 51 -0.16 12.74 -9.53
CA TYR A 51 0.95 13.65 -9.21
C TYR A 51 2.11 13.45 -10.20
N TRP A 52 2.53 12.20 -10.42
CA TRP A 52 3.67 11.89 -11.30
C TRP A 52 3.38 12.23 -12.76
N LEU A 53 2.18 11.91 -13.26
CA LEU A 53 1.74 12.31 -14.60
C LEU A 53 1.73 13.83 -14.77
N GLY A 54 1.29 14.56 -13.74
CA GLY A 54 1.35 16.02 -13.71
C GLY A 54 2.79 16.55 -13.79
N GLN A 55 3.73 15.92 -13.07
CA GLN A 55 5.15 16.30 -13.15
C GLN A 55 5.73 16.03 -14.53
N LEU A 56 5.47 14.87 -15.13
CA LEU A 56 5.93 14.53 -16.48
C LEU A 56 5.41 15.53 -17.53
N SER A 57 4.15 15.94 -17.42
CA SER A 57 3.58 16.97 -18.31
C SER A 57 4.28 18.32 -18.17
N LYS A 58 4.60 18.74 -16.93
CA LYS A 58 5.37 19.97 -16.68
C LYS A 58 6.76 19.88 -17.31
N PHE A 59 7.49 18.77 -17.11
CA PHE A 59 8.81 18.57 -17.71
C PHE A 59 8.77 18.63 -19.24
N LYS A 60 7.79 17.98 -19.88
CA LYS A 60 7.63 18.04 -21.34
C LYS A 60 7.43 19.46 -21.83
N ARG A 61 6.55 20.23 -21.18
CA ARG A 61 6.24 21.60 -21.59
C ARG A 61 7.40 22.57 -21.38
N THR A 62 8.27 22.32 -20.41
CA THR A 62 9.48 23.11 -20.18
C THR A 62 10.61 22.74 -21.14
N GLY A 63 10.71 21.48 -21.57
CA GLY A 63 11.70 21.01 -22.55
C GLY A 63 11.41 21.40 -24.01
N ASP A 64 10.15 21.63 -24.38
CA ASP A 64 9.74 22.09 -25.72
C ASP A 64 9.94 23.62 -25.94
N LEU A 65 10.47 24.35 -24.95
CA LEU A 65 10.71 25.81 -25.00
C LEU A 65 12.19 26.20 -25.05
N SER A 66 13.10 25.26 -25.30
CA SER A 66 14.53 25.49 -25.58
C SER A 66 14.88 25.06 -27.01
#